data_AF-A0A2V8RRY9-F1
#
_entry.id   AF-A0A2V8RRY9-F1
#
_cell.length_a   1.000
_cell.length_b   1.000
_cell.length_c   1.000
_cell.angle_alpha   90.00
_cell.angle_beta   90.00
_cell.angle_gamma   90.00
#
_symmetry.space_group_name_H-M   'P 1'
#
loop_
_entity.id
_entity.type
_entity.pdbx_description
1 polymer ?
#
loop_
_entity_poly.entity_id
_entity_poly.type
_entity_poly.pdbx_seq_one_letter_code
_entity_poly.pdbx_strand_id
1 'polypeptide(L)'
;TFAQPRPIDINLHDVTTARALDYIFLQEGLFFQKLDKRTILVADQGRRQQFQQLVVRTFYLSNTDPDSASALIGRALPASVGRPQAIVVPDKYTNSLTVRDTAENIALIGDLLRSIDKDRAEVVMDVN
;
A
#
# COMPACT_ATOMS: atom_id res chain seq x y z
N THR A 1 28.96 -15.68 3.94
CA THR A 1 28.98 -15.89 5.39
C THR A 1 27.65 -16.47 5.79
N PHE A 2 27.63 -17.64 6.43
CA PHE A 2 26.38 -18.22 6.93
C PHE A 2 25.81 -17.29 8.03
N ALA A 3 24.49 -17.08 8.04
CA ALA A 3 23.85 -16.26 9.05
C ALA A 3 24.11 -16.86 10.44
N GLN A 4 24.57 -16.04 11.39
CA GLN A 4 24.73 -16.50 12.76
C GLN A 4 23.35 -16.75 13.40
N PRO A 5 23.16 -17.87 14.12
CA PRO A 5 21.91 -18.14 14.81
C PRO A 5 21.68 -17.10 15.91
N ARG A 6 20.50 -16.47 15.90
CA ARG A 6 20.02 -15.60 16.98
C ARG A 6 19.02 -16.39 17.82
N PRO A 7 19.35 -16.76 19.07
CA PRO A 7 18.40 -17.42 19.96
C PRO A 7 17.34 -16.41 20.41
N ILE A 8 16.07 -16.81 20.35
CA ILE A 8 14.92 -16.00 20.75
C ILE A 8 14.07 -16.84 21.69
N ASP A 9 13.82 -16.33 22.89
CA ASP A 9 12.88 -16.91 23.84
C ASP A 9 11.56 -16.14 23.80
N ILE A 10 10.47 -16.87 23.62
CA ILE A 10 9.13 -16.32 23.43
C ILE A 10 8.11 -17.26 24.07
N ASN A 11 7.24 -16.69 24.92
CA ASN A 11 6.12 -17.39 25.52
C ASN A 11 4.80 -16.86 24.93
N LEU A 12 4.04 -17.72 24.26
CA LEU A 12 2.77 -17.40 23.63
C LEU A 12 1.70 -18.39 24.07
N HIS A 13 0.53 -17.89 24.44
CA HIS A 13 -0.63 -18.69 24.81
C HIS A 13 -1.78 -18.45 23.83
N ASP A 14 -2.48 -19.52 23.43
CA ASP A 14 -3.67 -19.47 22.57
C ASP A 14 -3.49 -18.75 21.21
N VAL A 15 -2.33 -18.92 20.57
CA VAL A 15 -2.05 -18.34 19.24
C VAL A 15 -1.79 -19.42 18.18
N THR A 16 -2.25 -19.14 16.97
CA THR A 16 -1.90 -19.93 15.79
C THR A 16 -0.43 -19.76 15.43
N THR A 17 0.18 -20.75 14.77
CA THR A 17 1.56 -20.67 14.26
C THR A 17 1.83 -19.43 13.40
N ALA A 18 0.86 -19.02 12.56
CA ALA A 18 1.00 -17.82 11.73
C ALA A 18 1.16 -16.55 12.59
N ARG A 19 0.27 -16.35 13.57
CA ARG A 19 0.38 -15.23 14.53
C ARG A 19 1.67 -15.29 15.35
N ALA A 20 2.09 -16.48 15.79
CA ALA A 20 3.35 -16.63 16.52
C ALA A 20 4.54 -16.12 15.69
N LEU A 21 4.56 -16.46 14.41
CA LEU A 21 5.60 -16.00 13.47
C LEU A 21 5.53 -14.48 13.26
N ASP A 22 4.34 -13.91 13.12
CA ASP A 22 4.15 -12.46 13.02
C ASP A 22 4.70 -11.72 14.25
N TYR A 23 4.49 -12.26 15.46
CA TYR A 23 5.03 -11.68 16.70
C TYR A 23 6.56 -11.74 16.74
N ILE A 24 7.16 -12.85 16.31
CA ILE A 24 8.62 -12.96 16.22
C ILE A 24 9.17 -11.91 15.24
N PHE A 25 8.54 -11.74 14.08
CA PHE A 25 8.97 -10.72 13.13
C PHE A 25 8.83 -9.31 13.67
N LEU A 26 7.76 -9.02 14.41
CA LEU A 26 7.56 -7.73 15.05
C LEU A 26 8.63 -7.44 16.12
N GLN A 27 8.91 -8.42 16.98
CA GLN A 27 9.90 -8.30 18.06
C GLN A 27 11.32 -8.07 17.52
N GLU A 28 11.70 -8.82 16.48
CA GLU A 28 13.04 -8.74 15.89
C GLU A 28 13.21 -7.62 14.86
N GLY A 29 12.15 -6.83 14.59
CA GLY A 29 12.21 -5.80 13.55
C GLY A 29 12.46 -6.39 12.15
N LEU A 30 11.86 -7.55 11.88
CA LEU A 30 11.88 -8.21 10.58
C LEU A 30 10.61 -7.89 9.81
N PHE A 31 10.66 -7.99 8.49
CA PHE A 31 9.48 -8.05 7.65
C PHE A 31 9.56 -9.29 6.78
N PHE A 32 8.40 -9.77 6.34
CA PHE A 32 8.34 -10.80 5.33
C PHE A 32 7.65 -10.30 4.06
N GLN A 33 8.06 -10.85 2.92
CA GLN A 33 7.43 -10.65 1.63
C GLN A 33 7.11 -12.01 1.04
N LYS A 34 5.87 -12.22 0.60
CA LYS A 34 5.48 -13.44 -0.10
C LYS A 34 6.13 -13.46 -1.49
N LEU A 35 6.93 -14.48 -1.77
CA LEU A 35 7.56 -14.73 -3.07
C LEU A 35 6.69 -15.64 -3.94
N ASP A 36 6.16 -16.71 -3.35
CA ASP A 36 5.32 -17.70 -4.02
C ASP A 36 4.34 -18.34 -3.02
N LYS A 37 3.51 -19.30 -3.45
CA LYS A 37 2.51 -20.01 -2.63
C LYS A 37 3.11 -20.68 -1.39
N ARG A 38 4.39 -21.05 -1.42
CA ARG A 38 5.08 -21.79 -0.34
C ARG A 38 6.38 -21.13 0.12
N THR A 39 6.66 -19.91 -0.33
CA THR A 39 7.94 -19.26 -0.08
C THR A 39 7.73 -17.83 0.37
N ILE A 40 8.35 -17.47 1.50
CA ILE A 40 8.43 -16.12 2.01
C ILE A 40 9.90 -15.70 2.10
N LEU A 41 10.17 -14.45 1.76
CA LEU A 41 11.44 -13.79 2.03
C LEU A 41 11.33 -13.12 3.39
N VAL A 42 12.32 -13.30 4.25
CA VAL A 42 12.41 -12.60 5.55
C VAL A 42 13.67 -11.76 5.56
N ALA A 43 13.56 -10.48 5.92
CA ALA A 43 14.68 -9.55 5.99
C ALA A 43 14.45 -8.48 7.07
N ASP A 44 15.51 -7.78 7.46
CA ASP A 44 15.43 -6.66 8.40
C ASP A 44 14.63 -5.49 7.80
N GLN A 45 13.84 -4.78 8.61
CA GLN A 45 13.00 -3.65 8.16
C GLN A 45 13.77 -2.58 7.39
N GLY A 46 15.06 -2.36 7.68
CA GLY A 46 15.91 -1.43 6.93
C GLY A 46 16.11 -1.79 5.45
N ARG A 47 15.98 -3.08 5.10
CA ARG A 47 16.09 -3.57 3.71
C ARG A 47 14.74 -3.65 2.99
N ARG A 48 13.66 -3.18 3.64
CA ARG A 48 12.30 -3.28 3.09
C ARG A 48 12.15 -2.63 1.73
N GLN A 49 12.74 -1.45 1.52
CA GLN A 49 12.70 -0.77 0.22
C GLN A 49 13.36 -1.56 -0.92
N GLN A 50 14.30 -2.46 -0.62
CA GLN A 50 15.01 -3.27 -1.63
C GLN A 50 14.20 -4.49 -2.06
N PHE A 51 13.38 -5.06 -1.17
CA PHE A 51 12.66 -6.31 -1.41
C PHE A 51 11.15 -6.13 -1.52
N GLN A 52 10.62 -4.96 -1.16
CA GLN A 52 9.22 -4.64 -1.34
C GLN A 52 8.91 -4.59 -2.83
N GLN A 53 7.97 -5.41 -3.27
CA GLN A 53 7.54 -5.43 -4.66
C GLN A 53 6.61 -4.24 -4.90
N LEU A 54 7.17 -3.20 -5.52
CA LEU A 54 6.41 -2.06 -5.99
C LEU A 54 5.98 -2.32 -7.43
N VAL A 55 4.72 -2.00 -7.71
CA VAL A 55 4.13 -2.01 -9.05
C VAL A 55 3.81 -0.57 -9.43
N VAL A 56 3.79 -0.30 -10.74
CA VAL A 56 3.37 0.99 -11.29
C VAL A 56 2.08 0.76 -12.04
N ARG A 57 1.06 1.58 -11.77
CA ARG A 57 -0.20 1.56 -12.51
C ARG A 57 -0.68 2.98 -12.80
N THR A 58 -1.15 3.19 -14.01
CA THR A 58 -1.80 4.42 -14.44
C THR A 58 -3.31 4.25 -14.38
N PHE A 59 -3.99 5.20 -13.75
CA PHE A 59 -5.45 5.29 -13.66
C PHE A 59 -5.92 6.49 -14.48
N TYR A 60 -6.82 6.27 -15.43
CA TYR A 60 -7.46 7.35 -16.16
C TYR A 60 -8.72 7.79 -15.40
N LEU A 61 -8.91 9.10 -15.29
CA LEU A 61 -10.04 9.72 -14.61
C LEU A 61 -10.99 10.28 -15.66
N SER A 62 -12.29 10.23 -15.39
CA SER A 62 -13.33 10.71 -16.31
C SER A 62 -13.88 12.07 -15.88
N ASN A 63 -14.12 12.24 -14.57
CA ASN A 63 -14.86 13.35 -13.99
C ASN A 63 -14.07 14.12 -12.92
N THR A 64 -13.01 13.52 -12.40
CA THR A 64 -12.21 14.08 -11.30
C THR A 64 -10.91 14.69 -11.79
N ASP A 65 -10.54 15.83 -11.21
CA ASP A 65 -9.23 16.47 -11.44
C ASP A 65 -8.07 15.63 -10.83
N PRO A 66 -6.99 15.36 -11.58
CA PRO A 66 -5.89 14.51 -11.14
C PRO A 66 -5.16 15.03 -9.89
N ASP A 67 -5.02 16.35 -9.73
CA ASP A 67 -4.38 16.92 -8.54
C ASP A 67 -5.23 16.69 -7.29
N SER A 68 -6.54 16.90 -7.41
CA SER A 68 -7.50 16.66 -6.33
C SER A 68 -7.51 15.18 -5.91
N ALA A 69 -7.49 14.26 -6.88
CA ALA A 69 -7.39 12.83 -6.63
C ALA A 69 -6.07 12.46 -5.95
N SER A 70 -4.94 13.04 -6.40
CA SER A 70 -3.61 12.80 -5.80
C SER A 70 -3.56 13.22 -4.32
N ALA A 71 -4.16 14.38 -3.99
CA ALA A 71 -4.21 14.90 -2.63
C ALA A 71 -5.06 14.02 -1.72
N LEU A 72 -6.17 13.49 -2.24
CA LEU A 72 -7.03 12.57 -1.51
C LEU A 72 -6.31 11.24 -1.22
N ILE A 73 -5.61 10.67 -2.20
CA ILE A 73 -4.81 9.45 -2.01
C ILE A 73 -3.74 9.66 -0.94
N GLY A 74 -3.04 10.79 -0.97
CA GLY A 74 -2.02 11.11 0.04
C GLY A 74 -2.58 11.21 1.47
N ARG A 75 -3.84 11.62 1.63
CA ARG A 75 -4.53 11.66 2.94
C ARG A 75 -5.08 10.30 3.36
N ALA A 76 -5.59 9.52 2.40
CA ALA A 76 -6.18 8.21 2.65
C ALA A 76 -5.11 7.15 3.01
N LEU A 77 -3.91 7.26 2.44
CA LEU A 77 -2.79 6.34 2.67
C LEU A 77 -1.56 7.10 3.17
N PRO A 78 -1.56 7.55 4.44
CA PRO A 78 -0.43 8.27 5.01
C PRO A 78 0.79 7.35 5.16
N ALA A 79 1.98 7.95 5.01
CA ALA A 79 3.23 7.26 5.31
C ALA A 79 3.21 6.72 6.75
N SER A 80 3.53 5.45 6.91
CA SER A 80 3.53 4.76 8.22
C SER A 80 4.87 4.07 8.42
N VAL A 81 5.21 3.70 9.66
CA VAL A 81 6.46 2.97 9.93
C VAL A 81 6.48 1.67 9.12
N GLY A 82 7.46 1.54 8.22
CA GLY A 82 7.57 0.43 7.28
C GLY A 82 6.74 0.55 5.99
N ARG A 83 6.05 1.67 5.75
CA ARG A 83 5.35 1.96 4.49
C ARG A 83 5.89 3.26 3.91
N PRO A 84 6.74 3.21 2.86
CA PRO A 84 7.15 4.42 2.16
C PRO A 84 5.92 5.10 1.56
N GLN A 85 5.98 6.43 1.45
CA GLN A 85 4.91 7.22 0.86
C GLN A 85 4.68 6.77 -0.59
N ALA A 86 3.41 6.57 -0.95
CA ALA A 86 3.04 6.27 -2.33
C ALA A 86 3.54 7.40 -3.24
N ILE A 87 4.23 7.05 -4.32
CA ILE A 87 4.62 8.03 -5.33
C ILE A 87 3.46 8.16 -6.29
N VAL A 88 2.85 9.33 -6.30
CA VAL A 88 1.69 9.67 -7.12
C VAL A 88 2.06 10.81 -8.04
N VAL A 89 1.94 10.58 -9.35
CA VAL A 89 2.26 11.55 -10.40
C VAL A 89 0.98 11.83 -11.19
N PRO A 90 0.35 13.01 -10.99
CA PRO A 90 -0.80 13.44 -11.79
C PRO A 90 -0.35 13.94 -13.17
N ASP A 91 -1.14 13.62 -14.20
CA ASP A 91 -1.01 14.15 -15.55
C ASP A 91 -2.35 14.75 -16.00
N LYS A 92 -2.39 16.08 -16.13
CA LYS A 92 -3.57 16.82 -16.55
C LYS A 92 -3.87 16.72 -18.04
N TYR A 93 -2.86 16.46 -18.88
CA TYR A 93 -3.07 16.41 -20.34
C TYR A 93 -3.83 15.15 -20.74
N THR A 94 -3.55 14.04 -20.07
CA THR A 94 -4.21 12.74 -20.31
C THR A 94 -5.31 12.44 -19.29
N ASN A 95 -5.60 13.37 -18.38
CA ASN A 95 -6.49 13.21 -17.23
C ASN A 95 -6.23 11.88 -16.49
N SER A 96 -4.97 11.66 -16.09
CA SER A 96 -4.53 10.38 -15.53
C SER A 96 -3.67 10.55 -14.28
N LEU A 97 -3.56 9.46 -13.53
CA LEU A 97 -2.80 9.38 -12.30
C LEU A 97 -1.90 8.14 -12.34
N THR A 98 -0.59 8.35 -12.35
CA THR A 98 0.37 7.24 -12.26
C THR A 98 0.80 7.04 -10.82
N VAL A 99 0.58 5.84 -10.30
CA VAL A 99 0.84 5.48 -8.91
C VAL A 99 1.89 4.36 -8.87
N ARG A 100 2.91 4.54 -8.04
CA ARG A 100 3.89 3.50 -7.70
C ARG A 100 3.77 3.12 -6.24
N ASP A 101 3.27 1.92 -5.97
CA ASP A 101 3.09 1.36 -4.63
C ASP A 101 3.01 -0.18 -4.68
N THR A 102 2.76 -0.85 -3.55
CA THR A 102 2.46 -2.28 -3.48
C THR A 102 1.17 -2.63 -4.21
N ALA A 103 1.06 -3.87 -4.70
CA ALA A 103 -0.10 -4.31 -5.48
C ALA A 103 -1.43 -4.22 -4.68
N GLU A 104 -1.38 -4.46 -3.38
CA GLU A 104 -2.52 -4.32 -2.47
C GLU A 104 -3.00 -2.85 -2.41
N ASN A 105 -2.07 -1.91 -2.23
CA ASN A 105 -2.40 -0.48 -2.21
C ASN A 105 -2.92 0.00 -3.56
N ILE A 106 -2.35 -0.47 -4.67
CA ILE A 106 -2.86 -0.14 -6.01
C ILE A 106 -4.31 -0.60 -6.18
N ALA A 107 -4.68 -1.76 -5.65
CA ALA A 107 -6.07 -2.22 -5.68
C ALA A 107 -6.99 -1.28 -4.88
N LEU A 108 -6.60 -0.95 -3.64
CA LEU A 108 -7.34 -0.02 -2.77
C LEU A 108 -7.48 1.38 -3.39
N ILE A 109 -6.40 1.91 -3.97
CA ILE A 109 -6.41 3.20 -4.68
C ILE A 109 -7.35 3.12 -5.88
N GLY A 110 -7.35 2.01 -6.62
CA GLY A 110 -8.27 1.80 -7.72
C GLY A 110 -9.74 1.82 -7.29
N ASP A 111 -10.07 1.18 -6.15
CA ASP A 111 -11.42 1.22 -5.57
C ASP A 111 -11.80 2.63 -5.12
N LEU A 112 -10.88 3.33 -4.45
CA LEU A 112 -11.07 4.70 -4.00
C LEU A 112 -11.32 5.64 -5.18
N LEU A 113 -10.49 5.56 -6.22
CA LEU A 113 -10.63 6.35 -7.45
C LEU A 113 -11.97 6.08 -8.13
N ARG A 114 -12.40 4.83 -8.26
CA ARG A 114 -13.74 4.49 -8.79
C ARG A 114 -14.89 5.04 -7.95
N SER A 115 -14.69 5.16 -6.63
CA SER A 115 -15.72 5.70 -5.74
C SER A 115 -15.86 7.22 -5.87
N ILE A 116 -14.75 7.93 -6.11
CA ILE A 116 -14.75 9.39 -6.24
C ILE A 116 -15.03 9.87 -7.67
N ASP A 117 -14.65 9.08 -8.69
CA ASP A 117 -14.83 9.40 -10.11
C ASP A 117 -16.26 9.13 -10.61
N LYS A 118 -17.24 9.51 -9.80
CA LYS A 118 -18.66 9.49 -10.13
C LYS A 118 -19.08 10.88 -10.59
N ASP A 119 -20.07 10.96 -11.49
CA ASP A 119 -20.61 12.23 -11.97
C ASP A 119 -20.98 13.14 -10.80
N ARG A 120 -20.58 14.42 -10.90
CA ARG A 120 -21.11 15.47 -10.03
C ARG A 120 -22.63 15.43 -10.17
N ALA A 121 -23.34 15.28 -9.05
CA ALA A 121 -24.79 15.46 -9.03
C ALA A 121 -25.09 16.89 -9.51
N GLU A 122 -25.58 17.04 -10.74
CA GLU A 122 -26.18 18.30 -11.19
C GLU A 122 -27.40 18.57 -10.32
N VAL A 123 -27.33 19.60 -9.48
CA VAL A 123 -28.49 20.11 -8.74
C VAL A 123 -29.15 21.15 -9.64
N VAL A 124 -30.24 20.76 -10.29
CA VAL A 124 -31.12 21.70 -10.97
C VAL A 124 -31.84 22.50 -9.87
N MET A 125 -31.45 23.75 -9.66
CA MET A 125 -32.22 24.68 -8.84
C MET A 125 -33.35 25.23 -9.69
N ASP A 126 -34.57 24.77 -9.43
CA ASP A 126 -35.77 25.37 -10.00
C ASP A 126 -36.08 26.65 -9.21
N VAL A 127 -36.03 27.80 -9.89
CA VAL A 127 -36.37 29.11 -9.33
C VAL A 127 -37.80 29.45 -9.75
N ASN A 128 -38.74 29.25 -8.83
CA ASN A 128 -40.12 29.76 -8.93
C ASN A 128 -40.17 31.27 -8.65
#